data_AF-A0A6P0JY37-F1
#
_entry.id   AF-A0A6P0JY37-F1
#
_cell.length_a   1.000
_cell.length_b   1.000
_cell.length_c   1.000
_cell.angle_alpha   90.00
_cell.angle_beta   90.00
_cell.angle_gamma   90.00
#
_symmetry.space_group_name_H-M   'P 1'
#
loop_
_entity.id
_entity.type
_entity.pdbx_description
1 polymer ?
#
loop_
_entity_poly.entity_id
_entity_poly.type
_entity_poly.pdbx_seq_one_letter_code
_entity_poly.pdbx_strand_id
1 'polypeptide(L)'
;MSETLTQVTAKPAVFCDFDGTITAVETFAGMMKTFAPQLCAELLPQLYEKKITLREGVRQILESIPSSQYEAAIAFADDKPIRPGLAEFIDFLDSQQIPFHVVSGGLKGMV
;
A
#
# COMPACT_ATOMS: atom_id res chain seq x y z
N MET A 1 -5.95 4.57 52.80
CA MET A 1 -5.15 4.18 51.63
C MET A 1 -5.99 4.44 50.41
N SER A 2 -5.68 5.50 49.65
CA SER A 2 -6.39 5.86 48.42
C SER A 2 -5.65 5.20 47.26
N GLU A 3 -6.28 4.20 46.64
CA GLU A 3 -5.79 3.61 45.40
C GLU A 3 -5.95 4.63 44.28
N THR A 4 -4.84 5.21 43.85
CA THR A 4 -4.80 6.04 42.64
C THR A 4 -4.87 5.09 41.46
N LEU A 5 -6.06 4.95 40.87
CA LEU A 5 -6.25 4.30 39.57
C LEU A 5 -5.31 4.97 38.57
N THR A 6 -4.22 4.28 38.22
CA THR A 6 -3.32 4.73 37.17
C THR A 6 -4.08 4.56 35.86
N GLN A 7 -4.57 5.66 35.31
CA GLN A 7 -5.21 5.68 34.01
C GLN A 7 -4.17 5.23 32.98
N VAL A 8 -4.26 3.98 32.52
CA VAL A 8 -3.46 3.49 31.40
C VAL A 8 -4.02 4.16 30.15
N THR A 9 -3.41 5.26 29.73
CA THR A 9 -3.69 5.86 28.43
C THR A 9 -2.91 5.06 27.39
N ALA A 10 -3.62 4.29 26.56
CA ALA A 10 -3.00 3.63 25.42
C ALA A 10 -2.39 4.71 24.51
N LYS A 11 -1.09 4.59 24.22
CA LYS A 11 -0.45 5.46 23.24
C LYS A 11 -0.97 5.09 21.84
N PRO A 12 -1.42 6.06 21.04
CA PRO A 12 -1.92 5.79 19.69
C PRO A 12 -0.77 5.32 18.78
N ALA A 13 -1.13 4.64 17.70
CA ALA A 13 -0.25 4.26 16.60
C ALA A 13 -1.02 4.44 15.28
N VAL A 14 -0.32 4.80 14.21
CA VAL A 14 -0.91 4.96 12.87
C VAL A 14 -0.45 3.84 11.97
N PHE A 15 -1.40 3.13 11.36
CA PHE A 15 -1.16 2.15 10.30
C PHE A 15 -1.72 2.75 9.01
N CYS A 16 -0.86 2.94 8.02
CA CYS A 16 -1.17 3.64 6.78
C CYS A 16 -0.96 2.73 5.58
N ASP A 17 -1.95 2.66 4.70
CA ASP A 17 -1.78 2.03 3.39
C ASP A 17 -0.90 2.90 2.48
N PHE A 18 -0.43 2.34 1.36
CA PHE A 18 0.48 3.00 0.44
C PHE A 18 -0.20 3.45 -0.85
N ASP A 19 -0.73 2.50 -1.63
CA ASP A 19 -1.35 2.75 -2.92
C ASP A 19 -2.65 3.55 -2.76
N GLY A 20 -2.80 4.64 -3.51
CA GLY A 20 -3.97 5.52 -3.38
C GLY A 20 -4.08 6.25 -2.03
N THR A 21 -3.15 6.01 -1.09
CA THR A 21 -3.14 6.60 0.26
C THR A 21 -1.93 7.51 0.44
N ILE A 22 -0.70 6.96 0.54
CA ILE A 22 0.56 7.72 0.53
C ILE A 22 0.82 8.26 -0.87
N THR A 23 0.73 7.39 -1.87
CA THR A 23 0.70 7.81 -3.27
C THR A 23 -0.70 8.34 -3.57
N ALA A 24 -0.82 9.40 -4.35
CA ALA A 24 -2.12 9.98 -4.68
C ALA A 24 -2.89 9.14 -5.72
N VAL A 25 -2.30 8.05 -6.20
CA VAL A 25 -2.81 7.17 -7.25
C VAL A 25 -2.50 5.71 -6.93
N GLU A 26 -3.26 4.79 -7.51
CA GLU A 26 -3.06 3.34 -7.36
C GLU A 26 -1.84 2.86 -8.18
N THR A 27 -0.65 2.77 -7.56
CA THR A 27 0.59 2.43 -8.28
C THR A 27 0.69 0.94 -8.58
N PHE A 28 0.34 0.08 -7.63
CA PHE A 28 0.42 -1.37 -7.80
C PHE A 28 -0.57 -1.90 -8.84
N ALA A 29 -1.83 -1.42 -8.81
CA ALA A 29 -2.80 -1.75 -9.85
C ALA A 29 -2.42 -1.17 -11.22
N GLY A 30 -1.82 0.04 -11.25
CA GLY A 30 -1.29 0.65 -12.47
C GLY A 30 -0.14 -0.15 -13.09
N MET A 31 0.78 -0.64 -12.25
CA MET A 31 1.90 -1.49 -12.67
C MET A 31 1.36 -2.79 -13.27
N MET A 32 0.47 -3.50 -12.56
CA MET A 32 -0.12 -4.74 -13.08
C MET A 32 -0.82 -4.54 -14.44
N LYS A 33 -1.59 -3.45 -14.60
CA LYS A 33 -2.24 -3.11 -15.88
C LYS A 33 -1.27 -2.79 -17.01
N THR A 34 -0.08 -2.28 -16.68
CA THR A 34 0.97 -1.93 -17.65
C THR A 34 1.70 -3.19 -18.13
N PHE A 35 2.06 -4.08 -17.21
CA PHE A 35 2.91 -5.24 -17.50
C PHE A 35 2.13 -6.52 -17.83
N ALA A 36 0.87 -6.63 -17.43
CA ALA A 36 -0.01 -7.77 -17.69
C ALA A 36 -1.45 -7.35 -18.07
N PRO A 37 -1.64 -6.49 -19.09
CA PRO A 37 -2.93 -5.87 -19.39
C PRO A 37 -4.06 -6.87 -19.69
N GLN A 38 -3.77 -7.96 -20.41
CA GLN A 38 -4.77 -8.96 -20.78
C GLN A 38 -5.27 -9.71 -19.54
N LEU A 39 -4.35 -10.15 -18.68
CA LEU A 39 -4.70 -10.91 -17.49
C LEU A 39 -5.38 -10.01 -16.44
N CYS A 40 -4.99 -8.74 -16.35
CA CYS A 40 -5.74 -7.76 -15.56
C CYS A 40 -7.17 -7.56 -16.07
N ALA A 41 -7.38 -7.44 -17.39
CA ALA A 41 -8.71 -7.28 -17.96
C ALA A 41 -9.62 -8.48 -17.66
N GLU A 42 -9.05 -9.68 -17.56
CA GLU A 42 -9.76 -10.91 -17.19
C GLU A 42 -10.03 -11.02 -15.68
N LEU A 43 -9.01 -10.80 -14.84
CA LEU A 43 -9.05 -11.15 -13.41
C LEU A 43 -9.50 -10.00 -12.50
N LEU A 44 -9.23 -8.73 -12.83
CA LEU A 44 -9.65 -7.60 -11.98
C LEU A 44 -11.17 -7.52 -11.81
N PRO A 45 -12.01 -7.72 -12.84
CA PRO A 45 -13.47 -7.75 -12.65
C PRO A 45 -13.91 -8.84 -11.67
N GLN A 46 -13.29 -10.03 -11.75
CA GLN A 46 -13.60 -11.15 -10.86
C GLN A 46 -13.20 -10.86 -9.41
N LEU A 47 -12.11 -10.12 -9.20
CA LEU A 47 -11.71 -9.61 -7.89
C LEU A 47 -12.72 -8.62 -7.32
N TYR A 48 -13.17 -7.65 -8.12
CA TYR A 48 -14.18 -6.66 -7.69
C TYR A 48 -15.53 -7.30 -7.39
N GLU A 49 -15.91 -8.31 -8.16
CA GLU A 49 -17.12 -9.11 -7.96
C GLU A 49 -16.96 -10.18 -6.86
N LYS A 50 -15.78 -10.29 -6.24
CA LYS A 50 -15.45 -11.27 -5.18
C LYS A 50 -15.65 -12.73 -5.60
N LYS A 51 -15.52 -13.02 -6.89
CA LYS A 51 -15.56 -14.40 -7.44
C LYS A 51 -14.28 -15.18 -7.14
N ILE A 52 -13.16 -14.46 -7.06
CA ILE A 52 -11.85 -14.96 -6.64
C ILE A 52 -11.29 -14.05 -5.54
N THR A 53 -10.42 -14.58 -4.69
CA THR A 53 -9.79 -13.78 -3.63
C THR A 53 -8.69 -12.87 -4.18
N LEU A 54 -8.39 -11.79 -3.45
CA LEU A 54 -7.26 -10.90 -3.77
C LEU A 54 -5.95 -11.66 -3.94
N ARG A 55 -5.67 -12.60 -3.02
CA ARG A 55 -4.46 -13.43 -3.06
C ARG A 55 -4.40 -14.28 -4.33
N GLU A 56 -5.50 -14.87 -4.76
CA GLU A 56 -5.54 -15.72 -5.97
C GLU A 56 -5.39 -14.90 -7.25
N GLY A 57 -6.14 -13.80 -7.39
CA GLY A 57 -6.13 -12.98 -8.60
C GLY A 57 -4.81 -12.24 -8.79
N VAL A 58 -4.31 -11.58 -7.75
CA VAL A 58 -3.04 -10.82 -7.82
C VAL A 58 -1.87 -11.76 -8.09
N ARG A 59 -1.84 -12.94 -7.45
CA ARG A 59 -0.76 -13.92 -7.67
C ARG A 59 -0.67 -14.35 -9.12
N GLN A 60 -1.79 -14.69 -9.76
CA GLN A 60 -1.80 -15.09 -11.17
C GLN A 60 -1.29 -13.96 -12.09
N ILE A 61 -1.68 -12.72 -11.81
CA ILE A 61 -1.20 -11.56 -12.56
C ILE A 61 0.33 -11.43 -12.42
N LEU A 62 0.85 -11.44 -11.19
CA LEU A 62 2.28 -11.28 -10.94
C LEU A 62 3.12 -12.43 -11.53
N GLU A 63 2.64 -13.67 -11.43
CA GLU A 63 3.33 -14.85 -12.00
C GLU A 63 3.44 -14.78 -13.52
N SER A 64 2.58 -14.00 -14.20
CA SER A 64 2.65 -13.80 -15.65
C SER A 64 3.72 -12.78 -16.10
N ILE A 65 4.22 -11.95 -15.19
CA ILE A 65 5.20 -10.91 -15.49
C ILE A 65 6.61 -11.51 -15.38
N PRO A 66 7.44 -11.49 -16.45
CA PRO A 66 8.81 -11.97 -16.38
C PRO A 66 9.61 -11.21 -15.32
N SER A 67 10.39 -11.92 -14.50
CA SER A 67 11.22 -11.29 -13.46
C SER A 67 12.25 -10.30 -14.02
N SER A 68 12.63 -10.43 -15.28
CA SER A 68 13.48 -9.45 -15.99
C SER A 68 12.84 -8.05 -16.09
N GLN A 69 11.52 -7.94 -15.89
CA GLN A 69 10.80 -6.67 -15.88
C GLN A 69 10.73 -6.02 -14.48
N TYR A 70 11.30 -6.64 -13.44
CA TYR A 70 11.17 -6.15 -12.08
C TYR A 70 11.68 -4.71 -11.90
N GLU A 71 12.84 -4.38 -12.48
CA GLU A 71 13.39 -3.01 -12.45
C GLU A 71 12.46 -2.01 -13.15
N ALA A 72 11.88 -2.39 -14.29
CA ALA A 72 10.92 -1.55 -14.99
C ALA A 72 9.60 -1.38 -14.20
N ALA A 73 9.18 -2.41 -13.47
CA ALA A 73 8.01 -2.37 -12.61
C ALA A 73 8.21 -1.46 -11.39
N ILE A 74 9.41 -1.42 -10.82
CA ILE A 74 9.78 -0.44 -9.77
C ILE A 74 9.77 0.97 -10.36
N ALA A 75 10.48 1.17 -11.48
CA ALA A 75 10.59 2.47 -12.13
C ALA A 75 9.23 3.07 -12.54
N PHE A 76 8.20 2.24 -12.75
CA PHE A 76 6.84 2.70 -13.00
C PHE A 76 6.23 3.50 -11.83
N ALA A 77 6.64 3.21 -10.59
CA ALA A 77 6.12 3.87 -9.39
C ALA A 77 6.88 5.16 -9.03
N ASP A 78 8.12 5.33 -9.50
CA ASP A 78 9.03 6.40 -9.07
C ASP A 78 8.50 7.83 -9.30
N ASP A 79 7.72 8.04 -10.37
CA ASP A 79 7.19 9.35 -10.75
C ASP A 79 5.79 9.64 -10.17
N LYS A 80 5.23 8.71 -9.39
CA LYS A 80 3.86 8.81 -8.90
C LYS A 80 3.80 9.82 -7.76
N PRO A 81 2.87 10.78 -7.81
CA PRO A 81 2.83 11.87 -6.84
C PRO A 81 2.51 11.32 -5.44
N ILE A 82 3.27 11.79 -4.46
CA ILE A 82 2.94 11.62 -3.04
C ILE A 82 1.80 12.59 -2.68
N ARG A 83 0.89 12.15 -1.82
CA ARG A 83 -0.26 12.94 -1.36
C ARG A 83 0.23 14.18 -0.62
N PRO A 84 -0.22 15.40 -1.02
CA PRO A 84 0.12 16.62 -0.30
C PRO A 84 -0.27 16.54 1.17
N GLY A 85 0.58 17.06 2.06
CA GLY A 85 0.37 17.00 3.51
C GLY A 85 0.97 15.77 4.19
N LEU A 86 1.51 14.79 3.46
CA LEU A 86 2.07 13.58 4.07
C LEU A 86 3.30 13.89 4.94
N ALA A 87 4.20 14.76 4.47
CA ALA A 87 5.41 15.13 5.21
C ALA A 87 5.04 15.82 6.53
N GLU A 88 4.15 16.80 6.46
CA GLU A 88 3.66 17.55 7.62
C GLU A 88 2.91 16.64 8.61
N PHE A 89 2.18 15.65 8.10
CA PHE A 89 1.52 14.64 8.93
C PHE A 89 2.53 13.76 9.65
N ILE A 90 3.56 13.27 8.97
CA ILE A 90 4.62 12.46 9.58
C ILE A 90 5.40 13.28 10.63
N ASP A 91 5.75 14.53 10.32
CA ASP A 91 6.42 15.44 11.26
C ASP A 91 5.56 15.68 12.51
N PHE A 92 4.25 15.84 12.33
CA PHE A 92 3.32 15.94 13.45
C PHE A 92 3.31 14.68 14.31
N LEU A 93 3.21 13.49 13.70
CA LEU A 93 3.21 12.22 14.45
C LEU A 93 4.52 12.01 15.22
N ASP A 94 5.67 12.32 14.61
CA ASP A 94 6.98 12.21 15.24
C ASP A 94 7.08 13.15 16.45
N SER A 95 6.60 14.41 16.32
CA SER A 95 6.55 15.37 17.44
C SER A 95 5.72 14.89 18.64
N GLN A 96 4.72 14.06 18.38
CA GLN A 96 3.84 13.47 19.40
C GLN A 96 4.33 12.09 19.87
N GLN A 97 5.46 11.61 19.35
CA GLN A 97 5.99 10.26 19.59
C GLN A 97 4.97 9.16 19.22
N ILE A 98 4.20 9.38 18.16
CA ILE A 98 3.21 8.44 17.64
C ILE A 98 3.88 7.62 16.53
N PRO A 99 4.02 6.30 16.66
CA PRO A 99 4.63 5.49 15.62
C PRO A 99 3.74 5.45 14.37
N PHE A 100 4.39 5.58 13.21
CA PHE A 100 3.78 5.48 11.89
C PHE A 100 4.29 4.22 11.19
N HIS A 101 3.37 3.33 10.83
CA HIS A 101 3.66 2.06 10.18
C HIS A 101 2.99 2.02 8.81
N VAL A 102 3.77 1.79 7.76
CA VAL A 102 3.22 1.52 6.42
C VAL A 102 2.86 0.04 6.34
N VAL A 103 1.62 -0.25 5.94
CA VAL A 103 1.11 -1.60 5.71
C VAL A 103 0.56 -1.65 4.29
N SER A 104 1.29 -2.29 3.39
CA SER A 104 0.95 -2.31 1.96
C SER A 104 0.88 -3.74 1.42
N GLY A 105 0.01 -3.94 0.43
CA GLY A 105 -0.04 -5.14 -0.41
C GLY A 105 0.87 -5.07 -1.65
N GLY A 106 1.53 -3.94 -1.89
CA GLY A 106 2.43 -3.72 -3.03
C GLY A 106 3.77 -4.45 -2.93
N LEU A 107 4.62 -4.28 -3.95
CA LEU A 107 5.95 -4.87 -3.98
C LEU A 107 6.91 -4.08 -3.09
N LYS A 108 7.82 -4.78 -2.39
CA LYS A 108 8.79 -4.15 -1.49
C LYS A 108 9.65 -3.07 -2.15
N GLY A 109 9.97 -3.21 -3.45
CA GLY A 109 10.75 -2.19 -4.17
C GLY A 109 9.96 -0.92 -4.52
N MET A 110 8.63 -0.94 -4.39
CA MET A 110 7.74 0.17 -4.74
C MET A 110 7.24 0.96 -3.52
N VAL A 111 7.45 0.44 -2.30
CA VAL A 111 6.88 0.94 -1.03
C VAL A 111 7.97 1.50 -0.13
#